data_AF-A0A196N7R5-F1
#
_entry.id   AF-A0A196N7R5-F1
#
_cell.length_a   1.000
_cell.length_b   1.000
_cell.length_c   1.000
_cell.angle_alpha   90.00
_cell.angle_beta   90.00
_cell.angle_gamma   90.00
#
_symmetry.space_group_name_H-M   'P 1'
#
loop_
_entity.id
_entity.type
_entity.pdbx_description
1 polymer ?
#
loop_
_entity_poly.entity_id
_entity_poly.type
_entity_poly.pdbx_seq_one_letter_code
_entity_poly.pdbx_strand_id
1 'polypeptide(L)'
;MTNNPLDPAMDRMSVAPDPRADDDAKGAVHSADAGTDSSIEERLARDPASKEARLDRALDESMDASDPPASTQPVHNNDIPESSGYDPKAEAARAEGKADAPKEDRSVIDKALHKLGLD
;
A
#
# COMPACT_ATOMS: atom_id res chain seq x y z
N MET A 1 -1.18 -25.92 -4.99
CA MET A 1 -2.01 -25.31 -3.93
C MET A 1 -1.16 -25.30 -2.67
N THR A 2 -0.56 -24.15 -2.37
CA THR A 2 0.32 -23.99 -1.21
C THR A 2 -0.54 -23.97 0.04
N ASN A 3 -0.36 -24.95 0.93
CA ASN A 3 -1.06 -25.02 2.20
C ASN A 3 -0.41 -24.08 3.21
N ASN A 4 -0.49 -22.77 2.95
CA ASN A 4 0.00 -21.76 3.87
C ASN A 4 -1.09 -21.47 4.91
N PRO A 5 -0.83 -21.66 6.22
CA PRO A 5 -1.85 -21.48 7.27
C PRO A 5 -2.35 -20.02 7.41
N LEU A 6 -1.71 -19.08 6.72
CA LEU A 6 -2.07 -17.66 6.71
C LEU A 6 -3.15 -17.32 5.65
N ASP A 7 -3.34 -18.17 4.64
CA ASP A 7 -4.28 -17.91 3.55
C ASP A 7 -5.73 -17.72 4.05
N PRO A 8 -6.25 -18.54 5.00
CA PRO A 8 -7.60 -18.35 5.54
C PRO A 8 -7.75 -17.09 6.41
N ALA A 9 -6.66 -16.58 6.98
CA ALA A 9 -6.67 -15.37 7.80
C ALA A 9 -6.70 -14.11 6.93
N MET A 10 -5.98 -14.13 5.81
CA MET A 10 -5.98 -13.03 4.83
C MET A 10 -7.33 -12.91 4.11
N ASP A 11 -7.98 -14.03 3.81
CA ASP A 11 -9.29 -14.06 3.15
C ASP A 11 -10.40 -13.43 4.02
N ARG A 12 -10.37 -13.68 5.34
CA ARG A 12 -11.32 -13.07 6.30
C ARG A 12 -11.11 -11.57 6.53
N MET A 13 -9.92 -11.07 6.23
CA MET A 13 -9.59 -9.64 6.32
C MET A 13 -9.72 -8.94 4.96
N SER A 14 -10.10 -9.66 3.91
CA SER A 14 -10.32 -9.08 2.59
C SER A 14 -11.55 -8.17 2.63
N VAL A 15 -11.31 -6.88 2.46
CA VAL A 15 -12.36 -5.86 2.23
C VAL A 15 -12.68 -5.76 0.73
N ALA A 16 -11.91 -6.45 -0.12
CA ALA A 16 -12.18 -6.52 -1.54
C ALA A 16 -13.45 -7.38 -1.77
N PRO A 17 -14.41 -6.92 -2.57
CA PRO A 17 -15.56 -7.73 -2.94
C PRO A 17 -15.08 -9.02 -3.60
N ASP A 18 -15.68 -10.15 -3.22
CA ASP A 18 -15.38 -11.44 -3.81
C ASP A 18 -15.79 -11.40 -5.29
N PRO A 19 -14.85 -11.57 -6.26
CA PRO A 19 -15.17 -11.55 -7.69
C PRO A 19 -16.07 -12.71 -8.15
N ARG A 20 -16.43 -13.63 -7.25
CA ARG A 20 -17.38 -14.72 -7.48
C ARG A 20 -18.73 -14.51 -6.79
N ALA A 21 -18.89 -13.45 -5.99
CA ALA A 21 -20.16 -13.10 -5.35
C ALA A 21 -21.11 -12.35 -6.30
N ASP A 22 -20.67 -12.06 -7.52
CA ASP A 22 -21.35 -11.17 -8.47
C ASP A 22 -22.50 -11.81 -9.26
N ASP A 23 -22.79 -13.11 -9.10
CA ASP A 23 -23.87 -13.77 -9.86
C ASP A 23 -25.26 -13.64 -9.18
N ASP A 24 -25.34 -13.45 -7.86
CA ASP A 24 -26.62 -13.35 -7.12
C ASP A 24 -26.76 -12.08 -6.25
N ALA A 25 -25.66 -11.36 -5.98
CA ALA A 25 -25.75 -10.01 -5.45
C ALA A 25 -25.90 -9.06 -6.64
N LYS A 26 -26.87 -8.14 -6.58
CA LYS A 26 -27.00 -7.00 -7.48
C LYS A 26 -25.60 -6.44 -7.79
N GLY A 27 -25.03 -6.83 -8.94
CA GLY A 27 -23.67 -6.50 -9.30
C GLY A 27 -23.44 -5.02 -9.14
N ALA A 28 -22.25 -4.64 -8.68
CA ALA A 28 -21.82 -3.27 -8.41
C ALA A 28 -22.73 -2.25 -9.10
N VAL A 29 -23.77 -1.81 -8.39
CA VAL A 29 -24.76 -0.89 -8.94
C VAL A 29 -24.02 0.41 -9.15
N HIS A 30 -23.50 0.56 -10.36
CA HIS A 30 -23.09 1.81 -10.98
C HIS A 30 -22.28 2.71 -10.04
N SER A 31 -21.08 2.29 -9.66
CA SER A 31 -20.06 3.13 -9.01
C SER A 31 -19.56 4.29 -9.89
N ALA A 32 -20.25 4.58 -11.00
CA ALA A 32 -19.96 5.66 -11.94
C ALA A 32 -20.97 6.82 -11.85
N ASP A 33 -22.05 6.68 -11.09
CA ASP A 33 -23.07 7.74 -10.91
C ASP A 33 -23.01 8.36 -9.49
N ALA A 34 -21.80 8.55 -8.98
CA ALA A 34 -21.61 9.35 -7.78
C ALA A 34 -21.70 10.82 -8.19
N GLY A 35 -22.86 11.45 -7.97
CA GLY A 35 -23.05 12.87 -8.27
C GLY A 35 -24.24 13.22 -9.18
N THR A 36 -24.98 12.24 -9.71
CA THR A 36 -26.07 12.53 -10.66
C THR A 36 -27.31 11.65 -10.43
N ASP A 37 -27.69 11.46 -9.17
CA ASP A 37 -28.91 10.72 -8.85
C ASP A 37 -30.16 11.50 -9.30
N SER A 38 -30.79 11.02 -10.36
CA SER A 38 -32.08 11.50 -10.90
C SER A 38 -33.20 11.63 -9.84
N SER A 39 -33.15 10.86 -8.75
CA SER A 39 -34.10 10.95 -7.65
C SER A 39 -33.96 12.24 -6.84
N ILE A 40 -32.76 12.84 -6.77
CA ILE A 40 -32.51 14.14 -6.14
C ILE A 40 -33.18 15.24 -6.97
N GLU A 41 -33.02 15.21 -8.29
CA GLU A 41 -33.65 16.18 -9.19
C GLU A 41 -35.18 16.11 -9.12
N GLU A 42 -35.75 14.91 -9.09
CA GLU A 42 -37.20 14.74 -8.94
C GLU A 42 -37.70 15.25 -7.58
N ARG A 43 -36.95 14.99 -6.49
CA ARG A 43 -37.27 15.52 -5.15
C ARG A 43 -37.22 17.04 -5.12
N LEU A 44 -36.21 17.65 -5.74
CA LEU A 44 -36.05 19.11 -5.80
C LEU A 44 -37.11 19.77 -6.67
N ALA A 45 -37.50 19.15 -7.78
CA ALA A 45 -38.60 19.61 -8.63
C ALA A 45 -39.95 19.57 -7.90
N ARG A 46 -40.17 18.55 -7.06
CA ARG A 46 -41.39 18.38 -6.27
C ARG A 46 -41.45 19.35 -5.08
N ASP A 47 -40.33 19.58 -4.39
CA ASP A 47 -40.21 20.54 -3.30
C ASP A 47 -38.88 21.32 -3.37
N PRO A 48 -38.87 22.50 -4.01
CA PRO A 48 -37.66 23.30 -4.14
C PRO A 48 -37.22 23.96 -2.82
N ALA A 49 -38.07 23.96 -1.78
CA ALA A 49 -37.71 24.48 -0.46
C ALA A 49 -37.06 23.41 0.44
N SER A 50 -37.06 22.15 0.00
CA SER A 50 -36.43 21.04 0.72
C SER A 50 -34.93 21.30 0.91
N LYS A 51 -34.51 21.43 2.17
CA LYS A 51 -33.10 21.64 2.53
C LYS A 51 -32.25 20.42 2.18
N GLU A 52 -32.80 19.22 2.33
CA GLU A 52 -32.12 17.96 2.05
C GLU A 52 -31.82 17.83 0.55
N ALA A 53 -32.83 17.98 -0.32
CA ALA A 53 -32.64 17.86 -1.76
C ALA A 53 -31.68 18.91 -2.33
N ARG A 54 -31.65 20.11 -1.72
CA ARG A 54 -30.67 21.15 -2.07
C ARG A 54 -29.27 20.83 -1.61
N LEU A 55 -29.12 20.23 -0.43
CA LEU A 55 -27.82 19.79 0.08
C LEU A 55 -27.27 18.66 -0.77
N ASP A 56 -28.09 17.63 -1.05
CA ASP A 56 -27.74 16.50 -1.89
C ASP A 56 -27.22 16.99 -3.26
N ARG A 57 -27.97 17.88 -3.92
CA ARG A 57 -27.53 18.47 -5.21
C ARG A 57 -26.26 19.31 -5.10
N ALA A 58 -26.09 20.06 -4.02
CA ALA A 58 -24.89 20.86 -3.82
C ALA A 58 -23.65 19.99 -3.53
N LEU A 59 -23.82 18.84 -2.87
CA LEU A 59 -22.75 17.87 -2.64
C LEU A 59 -22.32 17.24 -3.98
N ASP A 60 -23.28 16.85 -4.80
CA ASP A 60 -23.06 16.34 -6.16
C ASP A 60 -22.26 17.33 -7.03
N GLU A 61 -22.69 18.59 -7.07
CA GLU A 61 -21.99 19.66 -7.78
C GLU A 61 -20.57 19.95 -7.23
N SER A 62 -20.30 19.62 -5.96
CA SER A 62 -19.00 19.85 -5.32
C SER A 62 -17.98 18.74 -5.57
N MET A 63 -18.41 17.54 -5.96
CA MET A 63 -17.51 16.39 -6.16
C MET A 63 -16.74 16.48 -7.48
N ASP A 64 -17.35 16.98 -8.56
CA ASP A 64 -16.66 17.21 -9.85
C ASP A 64 -15.88 18.54 -9.89
N ALA A 65 -16.09 19.42 -8.90
CA ALA A 65 -15.65 20.80 -8.98
C ALA A 65 -14.14 21.03 -8.84
N SER A 66 -13.35 20.14 -8.22
CA SER A 66 -11.91 20.40 -8.04
C SER A 66 -11.21 19.28 -7.27
N ASP A 67 -10.74 18.24 -7.95
CA ASP A 67 -9.39 17.78 -7.61
C ASP A 67 -8.44 18.49 -8.58
N PRO A 68 -7.62 19.46 -8.10
CA PRO A 68 -6.67 20.13 -8.98
C PRO A 68 -5.77 19.06 -9.60
N PRO A 69 -5.38 19.20 -10.88
CA PRO A 69 -4.47 18.24 -11.49
C PRO A 69 -3.24 18.12 -10.59
N ALA A 70 -2.85 16.88 -10.30
CA ALA A 70 -1.73 16.59 -9.42
C ALA A 70 -0.53 17.46 -9.80
N SER A 71 -0.16 18.38 -8.91
CA SER A 71 0.92 19.35 -9.14
C SER A 71 2.29 18.67 -9.24
N THR A 72 2.40 17.46 -8.69
CA THR A 72 3.61 16.65 -8.78
C THR A 72 3.44 15.58 -9.84
N GLN A 73 4.31 15.62 -10.85
CA GLN A 73 4.54 14.44 -11.67
C GLN A 73 5.13 13.35 -10.77
N PRO A 74 4.71 12.08 -10.89
CA PRO A 74 5.57 10.98 -10.46
C PRO A 74 6.93 11.22 -11.11
N VAL A 75 8.01 11.25 -10.33
CA VAL A 75 9.35 11.44 -10.89
C VAL A 75 9.46 10.40 -11.99
N HIS A 76 9.69 10.85 -13.23
CA HIS A 76 9.95 9.98 -14.37
C HIS A 76 11.36 9.40 -14.22
N ASN A 77 11.60 8.77 -13.06
CA ASN A 77 12.81 8.06 -12.78
C ASN A 77 12.68 6.71 -13.49
N ASN A 78 13.06 6.70 -14.75
CA ASN A 78 13.24 5.47 -15.52
C ASN A 78 14.52 4.75 -15.10
N ASP A 79 15.34 5.37 -14.24
CA ASP A 79 16.46 4.69 -13.66
C ASP A 79 15.95 3.70 -12.61
N ILE A 80 16.44 2.47 -12.74
CA ILE A 80 16.20 1.42 -11.78
C ILE A 80 16.66 1.98 -10.42
N PRO A 81 15.82 1.93 -9.37
CA PRO A 81 16.23 2.39 -8.05
C PRO A 81 17.54 1.72 -7.67
N GLU A 82 18.42 2.46 -6.98
CA GLU A 82 19.68 1.90 -6.51
C GLU A 82 19.37 0.59 -5.78
N SER A 83 19.90 -0.52 -6.32
CA SER A 83 19.78 -1.83 -5.69
C SER A 83 20.21 -1.67 -4.24
N SER A 84 19.40 -2.16 -3.29
CA SER A 84 19.52 -1.90 -1.86
C SER A 84 20.75 -2.54 -1.20
N GLY A 85 21.89 -2.58 -1.88
CA GLY A 85 23.12 -3.21 -1.42
C GLY A 85 23.21 -4.71 -1.71
N TYR A 86 22.48 -5.24 -2.71
CA TYR A 86 22.62 -6.66 -3.06
C TYR A 86 23.98 -6.93 -3.72
N ASP A 87 24.93 -7.45 -2.94
CA ASP A 87 26.19 -7.98 -3.43
C ASP A 87 26.07 -9.50 -3.63
N PRO A 88 26.14 -10.00 -4.88
CA PRO A 88 25.97 -11.42 -5.17
C PRO A 88 27.03 -12.30 -4.49
N LYS A 89 28.23 -11.77 -4.20
CA LYS A 89 29.27 -12.53 -3.50
C LYS A 89 29.01 -12.62 -2.01
N ALA A 90 28.59 -11.51 -1.39
CA ALA A 90 28.24 -11.48 0.02
C ALA A 90 27.01 -12.35 0.32
N GLU A 91 26.03 -12.39 -0.58
CA GLU A 91 24.85 -13.23 -0.41
C GLU A 91 25.09 -14.71 -0.70
N ALA A 92 25.95 -15.05 -1.67
CA ALA A 92 26.41 -16.42 -1.83
C ALA A 92 27.15 -16.93 -0.57
N ALA A 93 28.00 -16.09 0.03
CA ALA A 93 28.71 -16.43 1.27
C ALA A 93 27.76 -16.64 2.46
N ARG A 94 26.73 -15.81 2.61
CA ARG A 94 25.69 -15.97 3.65
C ARG A 94 24.81 -17.19 3.41
N ALA A 95 24.44 -17.47 2.16
CA ALA A 95 23.68 -18.66 1.78
C ALA A 95 24.47 -19.97 2.03
N GLU A 96 25.79 -19.92 1.85
CA GLU A 96 26.72 -21.02 2.17
C GLU A 96 27.05 -21.11 3.67
N GLY A 97 26.47 -20.26 4.52
CA GLY A 97 26.70 -20.26 5.97
C GLY A 97 28.10 -19.77 6.38
N LYS A 98 28.85 -19.16 5.46
CA LYS A 98 30.12 -18.50 5.75
C LYS A 98 29.85 -17.04 6.05
N ALA A 99 29.22 -16.80 7.21
CA ALA A 99 29.24 -15.48 7.81
C ALA A 99 30.70 -15.05 7.98
N ASP A 100 31.00 -13.84 7.53
CA ASP A 100 32.31 -13.21 7.63
C ASP A 100 32.93 -13.46 9.01
N ALA A 101 34.02 -14.24 9.02
CA ALA A 101 35.00 -14.12 10.08
C ALA A 101 35.44 -12.65 10.10
N PRO A 102 35.31 -11.93 11.23
CA PRO A 102 35.82 -10.59 11.32
C PRO A 102 37.32 -10.65 11.04
N LYS A 103 37.79 -9.81 10.11
CA LYS A 103 39.21 -9.57 9.92
C LYS A 103 39.79 -9.05 11.23
N GLU A 104 40.40 -9.95 12.00
CA GLU A 104 41.50 -9.74 12.97
C GLU A 104 41.63 -8.32 13.53
N ASP A 105 40.57 -7.78 14.13
CA ASP A 105 40.71 -6.75 15.15
C ASP A 105 41.08 -7.49 16.42
N ARG A 106 42.39 -7.52 16.77
CA ARG A 106 42.87 -8.12 18.02
C ARG A 106 41.89 -7.78 19.13
N SER A 107 41.20 -8.81 19.63
CA SER A 107 40.12 -8.65 20.58
C SER A 107 40.62 -7.83 21.77
N VAL A 108 39.74 -7.05 22.42
CA VAL A 108 40.14 -6.16 23.53
C VAL A 108 40.91 -6.91 24.63
N ILE A 109 40.62 -8.20 24.79
CA ILE A 109 41.28 -9.13 25.70
C ILE A 109 42.73 -9.37 25.29
N ASP A 110 42.98 -9.64 24.00
CA ASP A 110 44.30 -9.85 23.42
C ASP A 110 45.19 -8.59 23.54
N LYS A 111 44.57 -7.42 23.32
CA LYS A 111 45.21 -6.11 23.52
C LYS A 111 45.54 -5.81 24.98
N ALA A 112 44.75 -6.32 25.92
CA ALA A 112 44.99 -6.18 27.34
C ALA A 112 46.11 -7.12 27.82
N LEU A 113 46.17 -8.34 27.30
CA LEU A 113 47.20 -9.33 27.66
C LEU A 113 48.60 -8.90 27.22
N HIS A 114 48.73 -8.40 25.99
CA HIS A 114 49.98 -7.82 25.48
C HIS A 114 50.40 -6.56 26.27
N LYS A 115 49.47 -5.74 26.75
CA LYS A 115 49.79 -4.57 27.59
C LYS A 115 50.25 -4.96 28.99
N LEU A 116 49.80 -6.11 29.49
CA LEU A 116 50.24 -6.65 30.77
C LEU A 116 51.52 -7.51 30.65
N GLY A 117 52.01 -7.73 29.42
CA GLY A 117 53.22 -8.52 29.15
C GLY A 117 53.05 -10.01 29.38
N LEU A 118 51.83 -10.53 29.23
CA LEU A 118 51.47 -11.95 29.40
C LEU A 118 51.25 -12.68 28.07
N ASP A 119 51.89 -12.22 26.99
CA ASP A 119 51.99 -12.94 25.70
C ASP A 119 53.16 -13.92 25.67
#